data_AF-A0A7V8ZIY6-F1
#
_entry.id   AF-A0A7V8ZIY6-F1
#
_cell.length_a   1.000
_cell.length_b   1.000
_cell.length_c   1.000
_cell.angle_alpha   90.00
_cell.angle_beta   90.00
_cell.angle_gamma   90.00
#
_symmetry.space_group_name_H-M   'P 1'
#
loop_
_entity.id
_entity.type
_entity.pdbx_description
1 polymer ?
#
loop_
_entity_poly.entity_id
_entity_poly.type
_entity_poly.pdbx_seq_one_letter_code
_entity_poly.pdbx_strand_id
1 'polypeptide(L)' 'MTTFAAADHPELLALEARLKAAWGRYREHLVDLDGIAYREAERAEWEHLQTDLQEIAQARSALRAEAEPRAA' A
#
# COMPACT_ATOMS: atom_id res chain seq x y z
N MET A 1 -2.43 -4.65 -21.97
CA MET A 1 -2.68 -5.11 -20.59
C MET A 1 -1.39 -5.72 -20.05
N THR A 2 -0.66 -4.98 -19.21
CA THR A 2 0.67 -5.33 -18.69
C THR A 2 0.56 -6.02 -17.33
N THR A 3 -0.09 -7.20 -17.27
CA THR A 3 -0.17 -8.02 -16.04
C THR A 3 0.94 -9.09 -15.99
N PHE A 4 1.55 -9.42 -17.12
CA PHE A 4 2.55 -10.50 -17.20
C PHE A 4 3.90 -10.17 -16.52
N ALA A 5 4.28 -8.89 -16.39
CA ALA A 5 5.55 -8.53 -15.75
C ALA A 5 5.53 -8.62 -14.20
N ALA A 6 4.35 -8.69 -13.57
CA ALA A 6 4.24 -8.83 -12.11
C ALA A 6 4.41 -10.29 -11.64
N ALA A 7 4.19 -11.27 -12.52
CA ALA A 7 4.29 -12.69 -12.18
C ALA A 7 5.73 -13.14 -11.88
N ASP A 8 6.73 -12.43 -12.44
CA ASP A 8 8.15 -12.77 -12.29
C ASP A 8 8.82 -12.14 -11.05
N HIS A 9 8.09 -11.34 -10.26
CA HIS A 9 8.62 -10.65 -9.08
C HIS A 9 7.74 -10.91 -7.85
N PRO A 10 8.01 -11.97 -7.07
CA PRO A 10 7.21 -12.30 -5.88
C PRO A 10 7.16 -11.16 -4.86
N GLU A 11 8.17 -10.29 -4.82
CA GLU A 11 8.23 -9.10 -3.96
C GLU A 11 7.20 -8.04 -4.40
N LEU A 12 6.96 -7.87 -5.70
CA LEU A 12 5.93 -6.94 -6.19
C LEU A 12 4.53 -7.45 -5.86
N LEU A 13 4.29 -8.75 -5.97
CA LEU A 13 3.03 -9.38 -5.55
C LEU A 13 2.80 -9.22 -4.03
N ALA A 14 3.85 -9.36 -3.22
CA ALA A 14 3.77 -9.13 -1.78
C ALA A 14 3.44 -7.67 -1.44
N LEU A 15 3.98 -6.69 -2.19
CA LEU A 15 3.62 -5.28 -2.05
C LEU A 15 2.17 -4.99 -2.46
N GLU A 16 1.67 -5.63 -3.53
CA GLU A 16 0.26 -5.52 -3.90
C GLU A 16 -0.68 -6.12 -2.84
N ALA A 17 -0.30 -7.24 -2.22
CA ALA A 17 -1.04 -7.82 -1.11
C ALA A 17 -1.05 -6.88 0.11
N ARG A 18 0.09 -6.29 0.47
CA ARG A 18 0.18 -5.27 1.53
C ARG A 18 -0.67 -4.04 1.24
N LEU A 19 -0.69 -3.58 -0.01
CA LEU A 19 -1.53 -2.46 -0.45
C LEU A 19 -3.01 -2.76 -0.21
N LYS A 20 -3.49 -3.94 -0.65
CA LYS A 20 -4.87 -4.37 -0.43
C LYS A 20 -5.18 -4.48 1.07
N ALA A 21 -4.26 -5.00 1.87
CA ALA A 21 -4.44 -5.14 3.32
C ALA A 21 -4.49 -3.77 4.04
N ALA A 22 -3.71 -2.78 3.61
CA ALA A 22 -3.76 -1.43 4.18
C ALA A 22 -5.12 -0.76 3.95
N TRP A 23 -5.63 -0.83 2.71
CA TRP A 23 -6.98 -0.34 2.40
C TRP A 23 -8.09 -1.13 3.09
N GLY A 24 -7.91 -2.45 3.24
CA GLY A 24 -8.81 -3.31 4.00
C GLY A 24 -8.94 -2.86 5.45
N ARG A 25 -7.80 -2.70 6.15
CA ARG A 25 -7.76 -2.22 7.54
C ARG A 25 -8.40 -0.85 7.71
N TYR A 26 -8.06 0.11 6.83
CA TYR A 26 -8.68 1.43 6.84
C TYR A 26 -10.22 1.34 6.78
N ARG A 27 -10.75 0.52 5.86
CA ARG A 27 -12.19 0.35 5.73
C ARG A 27 -12.82 -0.37 6.92
N GLU A 28 -12.16 -1.42 7.43
CA GLU A 28 -12.64 -2.19 8.58
C GLU A 28 -12.68 -1.36 9.86
N HIS A 29 -11.72 -0.45 10.08
CA HIS A 29 -11.69 0.39 11.26
C HIS A 29 -12.74 1.50 11.26
N LEU A 30 -13.31 1.81 10.09
CA LEU A 30 -14.36 2.80 9.92
C LEU A 30 -15.74 2.17 9.78
N VAL A 31 -15.82 0.85 9.62
CA VAL A 31 -17.10 0.15 9.57
C VAL A 31 -17.79 0.29 10.92
N ASP A 32 -19.10 0.51 10.88
CA ASP A 32 -19.95 0.68 12.07
C ASP A 32 -19.66 1.91 12.94
N LEU A 33 -18.82 2.85 12.48
CA LEU A 33 -18.65 4.16 13.11
C LEU A 33 -19.49 5.23 12.44
N ASP A 34 -20.05 6.13 13.24
CA ASP A 34 -20.84 7.27 12.77
C ASP A 34 -20.47 8.57 13.50
N GLY A 35 -20.81 9.71 12.88
CA GLY A 35 -20.76 11.03 13.52
C GLY A 35 -19.36 11.47 13.92
N ILE A 36 -19.18 11.85 15.20
CA ILE A 36 -17.88 12.33 15.71
C ILE A 36 -16.88 11.16 15.78
N ALA A 37 -17.31 9.98 16.23
CA ALA A 37 -16.45 8.81 16.33
C ALA A 37 -15.88 8.41 14.97
N TYR A 38 -16.71 8.44 13.91
CA TYR A 38 -16.24 8.25 12.54
C TYR A 38 -15.17 9.28 12.14
N ARG A 39 -15.40 10.57 12.39
CA ARG A 39 -14.45 11.62 11.97
C ARG A 39 -13.11 11.54 12.69
N GLU A 40 -13.12 11.21 13.97
CA GLU A 40 -11.89 11.04 14.75
C GLU A 40 -11.12 9.80 14.29
N ALA A 41 -11.81 8.68 14.12
CA ALA A 41 -11.21 7.45 13.60
C ALA A 41 -10.70 7.62 12.16
N GLU A 42 -11.49 8.23 11.28
CA GLU A 42 -11.13 8.49 9.89
C GLU A 42 -9.83 9.29 9.81
N ARG A 43 -9.67 10.33 10.63
CA ARG A 43 -8.44 11.11 10.64
C ARG A 43 -7.22 10.27 11.04
N ALA A 44 -7.33 9.50 12.14
CA ALA A 44 -6.23 8.68 12.62
C ALA A 44 -5.87 7.57 11.61
N GLU A 45 -6.88 6.85 11.12
CA GLU A 45 -6.69 5.77 10.14
C GLU A 45 -6.21 6.29 8.79
N TRP A 46 -6.57 7.52 8.42
CA TRP A 46 -6.05 8.17 7.21
C TRP A 46 -4.56 8.52 7.34
N GLU A 47 -4.10 8.93 8.51
CA GLU A 47 -2.66 9.14 8.77
C GLU A 47 -1.90 7.81 8.68
N HIS A 48 -2.43 6.73 9.28
CA HIS A 48 -1.85 5.39 9.19
C HIS A 48 -1.79 4.85 7.75
N LEU A 49 -2.89 4.98 7.00
CA LEU A 49 -2.95 4.56 5.61
C LEU A 49 -1.90 5.31 4.76
N GLN A 50 -1.74 6.62 4.95
CA GLN A 50 -0.75 7.39 4.21
C GLN A 50 0.69 6.90 4.50
N THR A 51 1.01 6.61 5.75
CA THR A 51 2.32 6.03 6.11
C THR A 51 2.53 4.70 5.39
N ASP A 52 1.58 3.78 5.47
CA ASP A 52 1.66 2.47 4.81
C ASP A 52 1.84 2.61 3.29
N LEU A 53 1.11 3.53 2.65
CA LEU A 53 1.22 3.79 1.21
C LEU A 53 2.58 4.36 0.81
N GLN A 54 3.15 5.25 1.64
CA GLN A 54 4.48 5.79 1.40
C GLN A 54 5.55 4.72 1.50
N GLU A 55 5.48 3.84 2.51
CA GLU A 55 6.41 2.72 2.67
C GLU A 55 6.33 1.74 1.48
N ILE A 56 5.11 1.41 1.04
CA ILE A 56 4.89 0.55 -0.14
C ILE A 56 5.46 1.19 -1.40
N ALA A 57 5.25 2.50 -1.59
CA ALA A 57 5.78 3.23 -2.74
C ALA A 57 7.32 3.25 -2.75
N GLN A 58 7.94 3.47 -1.59
CA GLN A 58 9.40 3.43 -1.44
C GLN A 58 9.95 2.02 -1.73
N ALA A 59 9.35 0.98 -1.16
CA ALA A 59 9.76 -0.41 -1.41
C ALA A 59 9.63 -0.79 -2.90
N ARG A 60 8.54 -0.38 -3.56
CA ARG A 60 8.35 -0.62 -5.00
C ARG A 60 9.38 0.14 -5.84
N SER A 61 9.75 1.35 -5.44
CA SER A 61 10.81 2.12 -6.10
C SER A 61 12.17 1.45 -5.96
N ALA A 62 12.50 0.98 -4.75
CA ALA A 62 13.75 0.26 -4.47
C ALA A 62 13.87 -1.02 -5.31
N LEU A 63 12.82 -1.84 -5.36
CA LEU A 63 12.80 -3.06 -6.18
C LEU A 63 12.99 -2.76 -7.68
N ARG A 64 12.42 -1.67 -8.17
CA ARG A 64 12.63 -1.24 -9.57
C ARG A 64 14.07 -0.79 -9.82
N ALA A 65 14.64 -0.02 -8.90
CA ALA A 65 16.01 0.45 -9.00
C ALA A 65 17.05 -0.69 -8.92
N GLU A 66 16.73 -1.77 -8.20
CA GLU A 66 17.56 -2.98 -8.16
C GLU A 66 17.44 -3.80 -9.45
N ALA A 67 16.26 -3.82 -10.07
CA ALA A 67 16.01 -4.51 -11.34
C ALA A 67 16.57 -3.79 -12.58
N GLU A 68 16.81 -2.48 -12.51
CA GLU A 68 17.54 -1.70 -13.52
C GLU A 68 19.01 -1.55 -13.10
N PRO A 69 19.92 -2.48 -13.49
CA PRO A 69 21.33 -2.26 -13.27
C PRO A 69 21.74 -1.01 -14.05
N ARG A 70 22.22 0.00 -13.31
CA ARG A 70 22.90 1.20 -13.81
C ARG A 70 23.77 0.83 -15.01
N ALA A 71 23.29 1.13 -16.22
CA ALA A 71 24.07 1.04 -17.43
C ALA A 71 25.31 1.92 -17.24
N ALA A 72 26.45 1.27 -17.03
CA ALA A 72 27.76 1.89 -16.87
C ALA A 72 28.26 2.43 -18.22
#